data_AF-A0A8T5BIB2-F1
#
_entry.id   AF-A0A8T5BIB2-F1
#
_cell.length_a   1.000
_cell.length_b   1.000
_cell.length_c   1.000
_cell.angle_alpha   90.00
_cell.angle_beta   90.00
_cell.angle_gamma   90.00
#
_symmetry.space_group_name_H-M   'P 1'
#
loop_
_entity.id
_entity.type
_entity.pdbx_description
1 polymer ?
#
loop_
_entity_poly.entity_id
_entity_poly.type
_entity_poly.pdbx_seq_one_letter_code
_entity_poly.pdbx_strand_id
1 'polypeptide(L)'
;MKKELKITSSLFSGIFYIAAGVYGLALTAILASSLIPLYLMHCLALIAGFQILKKKKWPAILALLLSPLMVTSSISTLYYSLELASLSLTTVAFCLTLIIYTAFTIISFFLIAASWKEFK
;
A
#
# COMPACT_ATOMS: atom_id res chain seq x y z
N MET A 1 -1.25 12.47 -31.95
CA MET A 1 -0.11 12.24 -31.04
C MET A 1 -0.58 11.36 -29.87
N LYS A 2 -0.34 10.04 -29.91
CA LYS A 2 -0.54 9.17 -28.74
C LYS A 2 0.56 9.50 -27.73
N LYS A 3 0.23 10.09 -26.59
CA LYS A 3 1.13 10.15 -25.45
C LYS A 3 1.20 8.74 -24.88
N GLU A 4 2.20 7.98 -25.30
CA GLU A 4 2.59 6.72 -24.64
C GLU A 4 2.89 7.05 -23.18
N LEU A 5 2.01 6.63 -22.27
CA LEU A 5 2.18 6.80 -20.83
C LEU A 5 3.34 5.90 -20.40
N LYS A 6 4.56 6.46 -20.38
CA LYS A 6 5.73 5.72 -19.90
C LYS A 6 5.55 5.50 -18.40
N ILE A 7 5.30 4.26 -18.00
CA ILE A 7 5.16 3.88 -16.58
C ILE A 7 6.52 4.06 -15.92
N THR A 8 6.70 5.15 -15.19
CA THR A 8 7.90 5.37 -14.37
C THR A 8 7.69 4.77 -12.99
N SER A 9 8.80 4.37 -12.33
CA SER A 9 8.77 3.81 -10.96
C SER A 9 8.04 4.71 -9.96
N SER A 10 8.23 6.02 -10.10
CA SER A 10 7.53 7.06 -9.31
C SER A 10 6.03 7.13 -9.60
N LEU A 11 5.61 6.97 -10.87
CA LEU A 11 4.21 7.01 -11.24
C LEU A 11 3.47 5.76 -10.73
N PHE A 12 4.06 4.58 -10.93
CA PHE A 12 3.52 3.33 -10.42
C PHE A 12 3.41 3.36 -8.88
N SER A 13 4.50 3.71 -8.20
CA SER A 13 4.52 3.74 -6.73
C SER A 13 3.57 4.78 -6.16
N GLY A 14 3.48 5.97 -6.77
CA GLY A 14 2.56 7.01 -6.33
C GLY A 14 1.09 6.60 -6.45
N ILE A 15 0.71 6.05 -7.61
CA ILE A 15 -0.66 5.54 -7.82
C ILE A 15 -0.95 4.36 -6.89
N PHE A 16 0.01 3.43 -6.75
CA PHE A 16 -0.14 2.30 -5.84
C PHE A 16 -0.37 2.75 -4.40
N TYR A 17 0.43 3.68 -3.87
CA TYR A 17 0.28 4.18 -2.51
C TYR A 17 -1.07 4.88 -2.28
N ILE A 18 -1.59 5.58 -3.29
CA ILE A 18 -2.94 6.15 -3.24
C ILE A 18 -3.98 5.02 -3.16
N ALA A 19 -3.93 4.06 -4.09
CA ALA A 19 -4.86 2.94 -4.12
C ALA A 19 -4.79 2.10 -2.82
N ALA A 20 -3.58 1.85 -2.32
CA ALA A 20 -3.31 1.13 -1.09
C ALA A 20 -3.83 1.87 0.14
N GLY A 21 -3.69 3.20 0.18
CA GLY A 21 -4.26 4.03 1.24
C GLY A 21 -5.79 4.00 1.25
N VAL A 22 -6.44 4.11 0.10
CA VAL A 22 -7.91 4.01 0.00
C VAL A 22 -8.40 2.62 0.42
N TYR A 23 -7.76 1.58 -0.12
CA TYR A 23 -8.09 0.19 0.18
C TYR A 23 -7.91 -0.12 1.67
N GLY A 24 -6.77 0.28 2.25
CA GLY A 24 -6.48 0.09 3.66
C GLY A 24 -7.43 0.85 4.58
N LEU A 25 -7.84 2.08 4.22
CA LEU A 25 -8.87 2.83 4.96
C LEU A 25 -10.21 2.11 4.95
N ALA A 26 -10.64 1.61 3.78
CA ALA A 26 -11.88 0.85 3.67
C ALA A 26 -11.84 -0.42 4.52
N LEU A 27 -10.74 -1.17 4.48
CA LEU A 27 -10.57 -2.35 5.33
C LEU A 27 -10.53 -2.01 6.81
N THR A 28 -9.82 -0.95 7.20
CA THR A 28 -9.75 -0.52 8.59
C THR A 28 -11.14 -0.13 9.10
N ALA A 29 -11.93 0.57 8.29
CA ALA A 29 -13.30 0.93 8.65
C ALA A 29 -14.21 -0.28 8.86
N ILE A 30 -14.01 -1.36 8.11
CA ILE A 30 -14.85 -2.57 8.18
C ILE A 30 -14.37 -3.52 9.30
N LEU A 31 -13.06 -3.73 9.42
CA LEU A 31 -12.47 -4.81 10.24
C LEU A 31 -11.87 -4.33 11.56
N ALA A 32 -11.52 -3.04 11.67
CA ALA A 32 -10.69 -2.51 12.74
C ALA A 32 -11.02 -1.05 13.06
N SER A 33 -12.32 -0.72 13.14
CA SER A 33 -12.81 0.67 13.21
C SER A 33 -12.36 1.44 14.47
N SER A 34 -11.98 0.74 15.54
CA SER A 34 -11.44 1.32 16.76
C SER A 34 -9.92 1.57 16.72
N LEU A 35 -9.19 1.02 15.75
CA LEU A 35 -7.73 1.16 15.65
C LEU A 35 -7.34 2.43 14.90
N ILE A 36 -7.37 3.55 15.63
CA ILE A 36 -6.89 4.86 15.17
C ILE A 36 -5.50 4.80 14.50
N PRO A 37 -4.51 4.01 14.99
CA PRO A 37 -3.19 3.94 14.34
C PRO A 37 -3.24 3.44 12.88
N LEU A 38 -4.17 2.55 12.53
CA LEU A 38 -4.31 2.04 11.16
C LEU A 38 -4.87 3.11 10.21
N TYR A 39 -5.84 3.90 10.68
CA TYR A 39 -6.33 5.06 9.92
C TYR A 39 -5.22 6.05 9.62
N LEU A 40 -4.40 6.40 10.63
CA LEU A 40 -3.27 7.29 10.46
C LEU A 40 -2.25 6.74 9.46
N MET A 41 -1.91 5.45 9.56
CA MET A 41 -1.00 4.78 8.64
C MET A 41 -1.48 4.87 7.19
N HIS A 42 -2.76 4.57 6.93
CA HIS A 42 -3.30 4.59 5.57
C HIS A 42 -3.52 6.01 5.03
N CYS A 43 -3.88 6.98 5.89
CA CYS A 43 -3.88 8.40 5.52
C CYS A 43 -2.48 8.89 5.16
N LEU A 44 -1.46 8.50 5.91
CA LEU A 44 -0.06 8.82 5.58
C LEU A 44 0.37 8.15 4.27
N ALA A 45 -0.10 6.93 3.99
CA ALA A 45 0.13 6.28 2.69
C ALA A 45 -0.49 7.06 1.52
N LEU A 46 -1.71 7.61 1.69
CA LEU A 46 -2.32 8.50 0.69
C LEU A 46 -1.49 9.76 0.44
N ILE A 47 -1.09 10.43 1.53
CA ILE A 47 -0.27 11.65 1.47
C ILE A 47 1.07 11.33 0.80
N ALA A 48 1.71 10.21 1.18
CA ALA A 48 2.95 9.74 0.58
C ALA A 48 2.77 9.52 -0.93
N GLY A 49 1.73 8.80 -1.35
CA GLY A 49 1.43 8.54 -2.76
C GLY A 49 1.26 9.82 -3.59
N PHE A 50 0.45 10.77 -3.11
CA PHE A 50 0.26 12.04 -3.80
C PHE A 50 1.55 12.85 -3.94
N GLN A 51 2.41 12.81 -2.92
CA GLN A 51 3.65 13.59 -2.91
C GLN A 51 4.81 12.86 -3.61
N ILE A 52 4.78 11.52 -3.72
CA ILE A 52 5.66 10.71 -4.58
C ILE A 52 5.46 11.08 -6.04
N LEU A 53 4.20 11.33 -6.47
CA LEU A 53 3.91 11.82 -7.82
C LEU A 53 4.55 13.19 -8.10
N LYS A 54 4.77 14.00 -7.05
CA LYS A 54 5.52 15.27 -7.13
C LYS A 54 7.03 15.12 -7.03
N LYS A 55 7.54 13.87 -6.98
CA LYS A 55 8.96 13.52 -6.87
C LYS A 55 9.69 14.18 -5.70
N LYS A 56 9.04 14.41 -4.57
CA LYS A 56 9.69 14.93 -3.36
C LYS A 56 10.41 13.80 -2.60
N LYS A 57 11.56 14.08 -2.00
CA LYS A 57 12.30 13.08 -1.17
C LYS A 57 11.61 12.67 0.11
N TRP A 58 11.07 13.62 0.88
CA TRP A 58 10.47 13.32 2.18
C TRP A 58 9.33 12.28 2.13
N PRO A 59 8.40 12.33 1.15
CA PRO A 59 7.40 11.27 0.94
C PRO A 59 7.96 9.90 0.57
N ALA A 60 9.09 9.86 -0.15
CA ALA A 60 9.75 8.60 -0.47
C ALA A 60 10.31 7.95 0.81
N ILE A 61 10.89 8.73 1.72
CA ILE A 61 11.28 8.25 3.07
C ILE A 61 10.05 7.73 3.81
N LEU A 62 8.97 8.52 3.82
CA LEU A 62 7.75 8.15 4.53
C LEU A 62 7.17 6.83 4.00
N ALA A 63 7.13 6.64 2.68
CA ALA A 63 6.70 5.39 2.06
C ALA A 63 7.62 4.21 2.42
N LEU A 64 8.94 4.41 2.38
CA LEU A 64 9.89 3.36 2.80
C LEU A 64 9.69 2.96 4.27
N LEU A 65 9.36 3.92 5.15
CA LEU A 65 9.05 3.66 6.55
C LEU A 65 7.67 3.01 6.77
N LEU A 66 6.68 3.36 5.95
CA LEU A 66 5.33 2.79 6.01
C LEU A 66 5.27 1.37 5.43
N SER A 67 6.12 1.03 4.46
CA SER A 67 6.07 -0.27 3.77
C SER A 67 6.15 -1.46 4.74
N PRO A 68 7.11 -1.50 5.70
CA PRO A 68 7.16 -2.58 6.69
C PRO A 68 5.88 -2.67 7.53
N LEU A 69 5.31 -1.53 7.95
CA LEU A 69 4.07 -1.52 8.73
C LEU A 69 2.88 -2.03 7.90
N MET A 70 2.78 -1.62 6.63
CA MET A 70 1.74 -2.08 5.71
C MET A 70 1.87 -3.59 5.41
N VAL A 71 3.09 -4.09 5.27
CA VAL A 71 3.37 -5.52 5.08
C VAL A 71 3.01 -6.31 6.35
N THR A 72 3.48 -5.88 7.52
CA THR A 72 3.20 -6.55 8.79
C THR A 72 1.70 -6.59 9.10
N SER A 73 1.01 -5.46 8.95
CA SER A 73 -0.46 -5.42 9.14
C SER A 73 -1.17 -6.38 8.19
N SER A 74 -0.81 -6.39 6.90
CA SER A 74 -1.44 -7.26 5.91
C SER A 74 -1.18 -8.75 6.16
N ILE A 75 0.05 -9.11 6.52
CA ILE A 75 0.42 -10.49 6.86
C ILE A 75 -0.31 -10.94 8.13
N SER A 76 -0.36 -10.10 9.17
CA SER A 76 -1.10 -10.40 10.39
C SER A 76 -2.59 -10.59 10.10
N THR A 77 -3.21 -9.70 9.33
CA THR A 77 -4.61 -9.83 8.93
C THR A 77 -4.83 -11.10 8.11
N LEU A 78 -3.92 -11.46 7.21
CA LEU A 78 -3.99 -12.69 6.42
C LEU A 78 -3.93 -13.92 7.32
N TYR A 79 -2.98 -13.96 8.27
CA TYR A 79 -2.81 -15.06 9.22
C TYR A 79 -4.08 -15.27 10.06
N TYR A 80 -4.60 -14.21 10.69
CA TYR A 80 -5.85 -14.28 11.44
C TYR A 80 -7.03 -14.69 10.57
N SER A 81 -7.10 -14.19 9.33
CA SER A 81 -8.19 -14.54 8.42
C SER A 81 -8.17 -16.02 8.04
N LEU A 82 -6.99 -16.62 7.91
CA LEU A 82 -6.83 -18.05 7.63
C LEU A 82 -7.14 -18.93 8.84
N GLU A 83 -6.77 -18.51 10.05
CA GLU A 83 -7.08 -19.26 11.29
C GLU A 83 -8.58 -19.28 11.61
N LEU A 84 -9.27 -18.16 11.37
CA LEU A 84 -10.71 -18.05 11.60
C LEU A 84 -11.56 -18.45 10.37
N ALA A 85 -10.95 -18.85 9.25
CA ALA A 85 -11.63 -19.09 7.99
C ALA A 85 -12.53 -20.34 8.02
N SER A 86 -13.84 -20.15 7.82
CA SER A 86 -14.63 -21.11 7.04
C SER A 86 -14.21 -21.03 5.57
N LEU A 87 -14.10 -22.16 4.85
CA LEU A 87 -13.82 -22.25 3.40
C LEU A 87 -14.93 -21.60 2.54
N SER A 88 -15.06 -20.29 2.64
CA SER A 88 -16.01 -19.47 1.88
C SER A 88 -15.29 -18.75 0.74
N LEU A 89 -15.97 -18.58 -0.38
CA LEU A 89 -15.43 -17.88 -1.55
C LEU A 89 -15.00 -16.44 -1.20
N THR A 90 -15.74 -15.79 -0.29
CA THR A 90 -15.45 -14.44 0.20
C THR A 90 -14.15 -14.36 0.98
N THR A 91 -13.87 -15.33 1.87
CA THR A 91 -12.62 -15.36 2.63
C THR A 91 -11.42 -15.60 1.72
N VAL A 92 -11.56 -16.50 0.74
CA VAL A 92 -10.49 -16.78 -0.24
C VAL A 92 -10.19 -15.54 -1.09
N ALA A 93 -11.22 -14.87 -1.60
CA ALA A 93 -11.06 -13.63 -2.36
C ALA A 93 -10.39 -12.54 -1.52
N PHE A 94 -10.80 -12.38 -0.25
CA PHE A 94 -10.18 -11.43 0.67
C PHE A 94 -8.69 -11.73 0.91
N CYS A 95 -8.35 -12.99 1.20
CA CYS A 95 -6.95 -13.41 1.37
C CYS A 95 -6.12 -13.14 0.10
N LEU A 96 -6.65 -13.42 -1.10
CA LEU A 96 -5.98 -13.11 -2.36
C LEU A 96 -5.73 -11.60 -2.52
N THR A 97 -6.69 -10.75 -2.17
CA THR A 97 -6.51 -9.30 -2.23
C THR A 97 -5.43 -8.81 -1.26
N LEU A 98 -5.31 -9.40 -0.06
CA LEU A 98 -4.23 -9.09 0.89
C LEU A 98 -2.86 -9.56 0.40
N ILE A 99 -2.77 -10.73 -0.23
CA ILE A 99 -1.53 -11.23 -0.83
C ILE A 99 -1.07 -10.28 -1.95
N ILE A 100 -1.99 -9.89 -2.84
CA ILE A 100 -1.74 -8.93 -3.90
C ILE A 100 -1.26 -7.60 -3.29
N TYR A 101 -1.99 -7.05 -2.33
CA TYR A 101 -1.62 -5.81 -1.64
C TYR A 101 -0.20 -5.88 -1.05
N THR A 102 0.14 -6.99 -0.38
CA THR A 102 1.45 -7.21 0.22
C THR A 102 2.54 -7.27 -0.84
N ALA A 103 2.34 -8.06 -1.89
CA ALA A 103 3.30 -8.21 -2.99
C ALA A 103 3.56 -6.86 -3.69
N PHE A 104 2.52 -6.11 -4.01
CA PHE A 104 2.65 -4.78 -4.61
C PHE A 104 3.31 -3.76 -3.67
N THR A 105 3.08 -3.86 -2.35
CA THR A 105 3.78 -3.03 -1.36
C THR A 105 5.28 -3.30 -1.38
N ILE A 106 5.68 -4.57 -1.42
CA ILE A 106 7.10 -4.97 -1.51
C ILE A 106 7.72 -4.49 -2.83
N ILE A 107 7.02 -4.67 -3.95
CA ILE A 107 7.47 -4.19 -5.26
C ILE A 107 7.65 -2.66 -5.24
N SER A 108 6.66 -1.93 -4.71
CA SER A 108 6.73 -0.47 -4.63
C SER A 108 7.86 0.00 -3.72
N PHE A 109 8.12 -0.68 -2.60
CA PHE A 109 9.27 -0.42 -1.74
C PHE A 109 10.59 -0.49 -2.52
N PHE A 110 10.82 -1.59 -3.25
CA PHE A 110 12.03 -1.74 -4.07
C PHE A 110 12.09 -0.71 -5.21
N LEU A 111 10.97 -0.38 -5.84
CA LEU A 111 10.93 0.63 -6.89
C LEU A 111 11.29 2.03 -6.37
N ILE A 112 10.78 2.42 -5.20
CA ILE A 112 11.12 3.69 -4.56
C ILE A 112 12.61 3.70 -4.16
N ALA A 113 13.11 2.60 -3.58
CA ALA A 113 14.52 2.47 -3.21
C ALA A 113 15.45 2.53 -4.44
N ALA A 114 15.10 1.84 -5.52
CA ALA A 114 15.87 1.84 -6.77
C ALA A 114 15.84 3.19 -7.49
N SER A 115 14.70 3.89 -7.44
CA SER A 115 14.52 5.22 -8.04
C SER A 115 14.86 6.37 -7.10
N TRP A 116 15.59 6.11 -6.01
CA TRP A 116 15.91 7.10 -4.97
C TRP A 116 16.50 8.41 -5.54
N LYS A 117 17.34 8.31 -6.57
CA LYS A 117 18.00 9.45 -7.22
C LYS A 117 17.04 10.34 -8.03
N GLU A 118 15.84 9.87 -8.35
CA GLU A 118 14.82 10.64 -9.09
C GLU A 118 14.07 11.65 -8.21
N PHE A 119 14.10 11.46 -6.88
CA PHE A 119 13.43 12.33 -5.93
C PHE A 119 14.30 13.55 -5.62
N LYS A 120 13.69 14.74 -5.59
CA LYS A 120 14.33 16.02 -5.29
C LYS A 120 14.08 16.46 -3.85
#